data_AF-A0A538NCI0-F1
#
_entry.id   AF-A0A538NCI0-F1
#
_cell.length_a   1.000
_cell.length_b   1.000
_cell.length_c   1.000
_cell.angle_alpha   90.00
_cell.angle_beta   90.00
_cell.angle_gamma   90.00
#
_symmetry.space_group_name_H-M   'P 1'
#
loop_
_entity.id
_entity.type
_entity.pdbx_description
1 polymer ?
#
loop_
_entity_poly.entity_id
_entity_poly.type
_entity_poly.pdbx_seq_one_letter_code
_entity_poly.pdbx_strand_id
1 'polypeptide(L)'
;MPISLTAPDIARLTAGSPSRFDLWLRLLRTRPLESAAEIGVWKGDFAKVILSNFSNLTKYYMIDPWAHLLDWNKPFNVDDRTFEDVYAEALLKTDFAASRRIVLRGRTSAVIDQR
;
A
#
# COMPACT_ATOMS: atom_id res chain seq x y z
N MET A 1 14.44 -11.56 7.47
CA MET A 1 14.03 -11.99 8.83
C MET A 1 12.67 -11.38 9.16
N PRO A 2 11.72 -12.15 9.72
CA PRO A 2 10.45 -11.60 10.16
C PRO A 2 10.67 -10.45 11.16
N ILE A 3 9.76 -9.48 11.15
CA ILE A 3 9.70 -8.45 12.18
C ILE A 3 9.31 -9.18 13.48
N SER A 4 10.20 -9.16 14.47
CA SER A 4 9.90 -9.66 15.81
C SER A 4 9.64 -8.45 16.69
N LEU A 5 8.36 -8.19 16.98
CA LEU A 5 7.94 -7.16 17.93
C LEU A 5 7.49 -7.83 19.21
N THR A 6 7.96 -7.32 20.34
CA THR A 6 7.43 -7.69 21.64
C THR A 6 6.17 -6.88 21.95
N ALA A 7 5.38 -7.31 22.95
CA ALA A 7 4.24 -6.52 23.40
C ALA A 7 4.63 -5.09 23.85
N PRO A 8 5.75 -4.87 24.57
CA PRO A 8 6.27 -3.53 24.82
C PRO A 8 6.59 -2.72 23.57
N ASP A 9 7.12 -3.34 22.51
CA ASP A 9 7.39 -2.65 21.24
C ASP A 9 6.09 -2.16 20.60
N ILE A 10 5.08 -3.03 20.56
CA ILE A 10 3.76 -2.72 20.02
C ILE A 10 3.13 -1.57 20.81
N ALA A 11 3.12 -1.63 22.14
CA ALA A 11 2.56 -0.58 23.00
C ALA A 11 3.24 0.78 22.80
N ARG A 12 4.56 0.78 22.65
CA ARG A 12 5.33 2.00 22.36
C ARG A 12 5.05 2.57 20.97
N LEU A 13 4.93 1.71 19.96
CA LEU A 13 4.60 2.13 18.60
C LEU A 13 3.18 2.71 18.53
N THR A 14 2.20 2.10 19.19
CA THR A 14 0.81 2.55 19.18
C THR A 14 0.60 3.83 19.98
N ALA A 15 1.19 3.96 21.18
CA ALA A 15 1.02 5.14 22.04
C ALA A 15 1.48 6.45 21.37
N GLY A 16 2.47 6.38 20.47
CA GLY A 16 2.97 7.54 19.73
C GLY A 16 2.29 7.80 18.37
N SER A 17 1.27 7.03 17.99
CA SER A 17 0.71 7.04 16.64
C SER A 17 -0.73 7.58 16.63
N PRO A 18 -0.96 8.85 16.30
CA PRO A 18 -2.30 9.43 16.26
C PRO A 18 -3.13 8.92 15.07
N SER A 19 -2.49 8.27 14.09
CA SER A 19 -3.16 7.67 12.95
C SER A 19 -2.52 6.35 12.53
N ARG A 20 -3.25 5.59 11.71
CA ARG A 20 -2.70 4.39 11.04
C ARG A 20 -1.48 4.72 10.17
N PHE A 21 -1.41 5.92 9.58
CA PHE A 21 -0.26 6.33 8.77
C PHE A 21 0.99 6.46 9.63
N ASP A 22 0.88 7.15 10.78
CA ASP A 22 1.98 7.31 11.73
C ASP A 22 2.47 5.97 12.27
N LEU A 23 1.53 5.07 12.58
CA LEU A 23 1.86 3.72 13.05
C LEU A 23 2.71 2.97 12.02
N TRP A 24 2.29 2.95 10.76
CA TRP A 24 3.03 2.27 9.70
C TRP A 24 4.38 2.92 9.42
N LEU A 25 4.47 4.26 9.40
CA LEU A 25 5.75 4.95 9.25
C LEU A 25 6.73 4.60 10.38
N ARG A 26 6.26 4.59 11.63
CA ARG A 26 7.09 4.22 12.80
C ARG A 26 7.51 2.76 12.75
N LEU A 27 6.58 1.86 12.43
CA LEU A 27 6.87 0.43 12.31
C LEU A 27 7.92 0.17 11.24
N LEU A 28 7.73 0.72 10.03
CA LEU A 28 8.62 0.47 8.90
C LEU A 28 10.00 1.11 9.10
N ARG A 29 10.12 2.18 9.90
CA ARG A 29 11.42 2.77 10.28
C ARG A 29 12.25 1.91 11.22
N THR A 30 11.68 0.85 11.80
CA THR A 30 12.45 -0.04 12.69
C THR A 30 13.52 -0.85 11.94
N ARG A 31 13.45 -0.91 10.59
CA ARG A 31 14.40 -1.62 9.74
C ARG A 31 14.57 -0.92 8.39
N PRO A 32 15.71 -1.10 7.70
CA PRO A 32 15.83 -0.68 6.31
C PRO A 32 14.84 -1.47 5.44
N LEU A 33 14.16 -0.77 4.54
CA LEU A 33 13.15 -1.30 3.62
C LEU A 33 13.56 -0.97 2.18
N GLU A 34 13.94 -1.98 1.42
CA GLU A 34 14.31 -1.82 0.00
C GLU A 34 13.14 -2.13 -0.93
N SER A 35 12.28 -3.08 -0.54
CA SER A 35 11.11 -3.49 -1.32
C SER A 35 9.90 -3.68 -0.42
N ALA A 36 8.72 -3.30 -0.91
CA ALA A 36 7.45 -3.49 -0.21
C ALA A 36 6.30 -3.75 -1.17
N ALA A 37 5.24 -4.40 -0.68
CA ALA A 37 4.00 -4.59 -1.42
C ALA A 37 2.81 -4.11 -0.57
N GLU A 38 1.94 -3.32 -1.17
CA GLU A 38 0.63 -2.93 -0.63
C GLU A 38 -0.46 -3.72 -1.36
N ILE A 39 -1.28 -4.45 -0.59
CA ILE A 39 -2.40 -5.24 -1.11
C ILE A 39 -3.70 -4.51 -0.72
N GLY A 40 -4.49 -4.10 -1.72
CA GLY A 40 -5.67 -3.27 -1.52
C GLY A 40 -5.27 -1.80 -1.36
N VAL A 41 -4.92 -1.17 -2.48
CA VAL A 41 -4.31 0.16 -2.55
C VAL A 41 -5.37 1.27 -2.65
N TRP A 42 -6.53 0.96 -3.23
CA TRP A 42 -7.61 1.93 -3.43
C TRP A 42 -7.10 3.20 -4.12
N LYS A 43 -7.31 4.37 -3.51
CA LYS A 43 -6.89 5.71 -3.98
C LYS A 43 -5.42 6.03 -3.74
N GLY A 44 -4.59 5.11 -3.24
CA GLY A 44 -3.14 5.30 -3.10
C GLY A 44 -2.69 6.26 -1.99
N ASP A 45 -3.51 6.57 -0.99
CA ASP A 45 -3.11 7.46 0.11
C ASP A 45 -1.97 6.88 0.96
N PHE A 46 -2.02 5.58 1.25
CA PHE A 46 -0.93 4.89 1.94
C PHE A 46 0.32 4.82 1.08
N ALA A 47 0.19 4.35 -0.16
CA ALA A 47 1.28 4.32 -1.14
C ALA A 47 2.00 5.67 -1.24
N LYS A 48 1.26 6.79 -1.34
CA LYS A 48 1.83 8.15 -1.33
C LYS A 48 2.64 8.41 -0.07
N VAL A 49 2.05 8.17 1.11
CA VAL A 49 2.73 8.40 2.40
C VAL A 49 4.01 7.57 2.51
N ILE A 50 3.98 6.29 2.15
CA ILE A 50 5.16 5.41 2.23
C ILE A 50 6.23 5.85 1.23
N LEU A 51 5.87 6.03 -0.05
CA LEU A 51 6.81 6.44 -1.09
C LEU A 51 7.45 7.80 -0.79
N SER A 52 6.72 8.75 -0.21
CA SER A 52 7.28 10.05 0.20
C SER A 52 8.24 9.98 1.39
N ASN A 53 8.14 8.95 2.25
CA ASN A 53 8.91 8.87 3.50
C ASN A 53 10.10 7.91 3.45
N PHE A 54 10.18 7.02 2.46
CA PHE A 54 11.23 6.02 2.35
C PHE A 54 11.91 6.11 0.98
N SER A 55 12.97 6.92 0.87
CA SER A 55 13.74 7.09 -0.37
C SER A 55 14.56 5.85 -0.76
N ASN A 56 14.86 4.99 0.21
CA ASN A 56 15.56 3.72 0.04
C ASN A 56 14.69 2.60 -0.57
N LEU A 57 13.37 2.79 -0.67
CA LEU A 57 12.51 1.88 -1.42
C LEU A 57 12.84 1.97 -2.91
N THR A 58 13.34 0.88 -3.48
CA THR A 58 13.64 0.73 -4.91
C THR A 58 12.51 0.03 -5.65
N LYS A 59 11.69 -0.77 -4.95
CA LYS A 59 10.51 -1.43 -5.50
C LYS A 59 9.30 -1.34 -4.56
N TYR A 60 8.22 -0.76 -5.05
CA TYR A 60 6.96 -0.65 -4.32
C TYR A 60 5.81 -1.20 -5.17
N TYR A 61 5.36 -2.41 -4.84
CA TYR A 61 4.28 -3.08 -5.55
C TYR A 61 2.93 -2.58 -5.04
N MET A 62 2.15 -1.98 -5.91
CA MET A 62 0.76 -1.59 -5.68
C MET A 62 -0.13 -2.67 -6.31
N ILE A 63 -0.75 -3.50 -5.48
CA ILE A 63 -1.52 -4.66 -5.90
C ILE A 63 -2.99 -4.44 -5.56
N ASP A 64 -3.81 -4.21 -6.57
CA ASP A 64 -5.25 -3.99 -6.41
C ASP A 64 -5.97 -4.36 -7.71
N PRO A 65 -7.17 -4.95 -7.65
CA PRO A 65 -7.98 -5.16 -8.84
C PRO A 65 -8.34 -3.85 -9.58
N TRP A 66 -8.63 -2.77 -8.85
CA TRP A 66 -9.30 -1.57 -9.36
C TRP A 66 -10.44 -1.93 -10.33
N ALA A 67 -11.31 -2.82 -9.91
CA ALA A 67 -12.41 -3.33 -10.72
C ALA A 67 -13.53 -3.83 -9.80
N HIS A 68 -14.76 -3.77 -10.29
CA HIS A 68 -15.89 -4.36 -9.59
C HIS A 68 -15.75 -5.89 -9.53
N LEU A 69 -15.89 -6.47 -8.34
CA LEU A 69 -15.78 -7.91 -8.12
C LEU A 69 -17.15 -8.50 -7.76
N LEU A 70 -17.70 -9.36 -8.64
CA LEU A 70 -19.02 -9.97 -8.46
C LEU A 70 -19.16 -10.80 -7.17
N ASP A 71 -18.06 -11.35 -6.67
CA ASP A 71 -17.97 -12.22 -5.49
C ASP A 71 -17.61 -11.46 -4.20
N TRP A 72 -17.66 -10.12 -4.20
CA TRP A 72 -17.15 -9.30 -3.10
C TRP A 72 -18.14 -8.23 -2.63
N ASN A 73 -18.78 -8.44 -1.49
CA ASN A 73 -19.81 -7.53 -0.97
C ASN A 73 -19.27 -6.44 0.00
N LYS A 74 -18.09 -5.87 -0.26
CA LYS A 74 -17.56 -4.77 0.58
C LYS A 74 -18.05 -3.41 0.07
N PRO A 75 -18.26 -2.41 0.95
CA PRO A 75 -18.85 -1.12 0.58
C PRO A 75 -18.06 -0.31 -0.45
N PHE A 76 -16.76 -0.61 -0.61
CA PHE A 76 -15.89 0.02 -1.61
C PHE A 76 -15.81 -0.75 -2.93
N ASN A 77 -16.62 -1.81 -3.12
CA ASN A 77 -16.75 -2.50 -4.40
C ASN A 77 -17.73 -1.74 -5.32
N VAL A 78 -17.30 -0.55 -5.73
CA VAL A 78 -18.06 0.36 -6.59
C VAL A 78 -18.08 -0.14 -8.04
N ASP A 79 -18.77 0.56 -8.91
CA ASP A 79 -18.80 0.25 -10.34
C ASP A 79 -17.44 0.50 -11.01
N ASP A 80 -17.24 -0.09 -12.19
CA ASP A 80 -15.97 -0.02 -12.91
C ASP A 80 -15.55 1.41 -13.29
N ARG A 81 -16.50 2.30 -13.60
CA ARG A 81 -16.19 3.69 -13.94
C ARG A 81 -15.63 4.41 -12.72
N THR A 82 -16.27 4.26 -11.56
CA THR A 82 -15.74 4.80 -10.30
C THR A 82 -14.37 4.20 -9.98
N PHE A 83 -14.13 2.93 -10.31
CA PHE A 83 -12.82 2.31 -10.13
C PHE A 83 -11.73 2.86 -11.05
N GLU A 84 -12.04 3.22 -12.30
CA GLU A 84 -11.08 3.91 -13.16
C GLU A 84 -10.67 5.26 -12.56
N ASP A 85 -11.62 6.01 -11.99
CA ASP A 85 -11.32 7.27 -11.29
C ASP A 85 -10.42 7.03 -10.06
N VAL A 86 -10.71 5.98 -9.28
CA VAL A 86 -9.88 5.58 -8.12
C VAL A 86 -8.47 5.17 -8.56
N TYR A 87 -8.35 4.44 -9.66
CA TYR A 87 -7.07 4.03 -10.23
C TYR A 87 -6.25 5.23 -10.71
N ALA A 88 -6.88 6.13 -11.46
CA ALA A 88 -6.24 7.36 -11.93
C ALA A 88 -5.79 8.24 -10.75
N GLU A 89 -6.61 8.36 -9.70
CA GLU A 89 -6.26 9.09 -8.47
C GLU A 89 -5.03 8.48 -7.78
N ALA A 90 -4.97 7.14 -7.68
CA ALA A 90 -3.82 6.44 -7.11
C ALA A 90 -2.54 6.66 -7.92
N LEU A 91 -2.62 6.59 -9.25
CA LEU A 91 -1.47 6.88 -10.13
C LEU A 91 -1.01 8.32 -10.01
N LEU A 92 -1.93 9.28 -10.02
CA LEU A 92 -1.60 10.70 -9.89
C LEU A 92 -0.89 10.99 -8.56
N LYS A 93 -1.41 10.46 -7.45
CA LYS A 93 -0.85 10.68 -6.10
C LYS A 93 0.55 10.10 -5.92
N THR A 94 0.92 9.09 -6.70
CA THR A 94 2.19 8.38 -6.57
C THR A 94 3.14 8.60 -7.75
N ASP A 95 2.78 9.50 -8.68
CA ASP A 95 3.50 9.71 -9.94
C ASP A 95 4.95 10.16 -9.75
N PHE A 96 5.21 10.96 -8.72
CA PHE A 96 6.56 11.37 -8.30
C PHE A 96 7.52 10.19 -8.02
N ALA A 97 6.99 8.98 -7.83
CA ALA A 97 7.73 7.76 -7.58
C ALA A 97 7.53 6.71 -8.69
N ALA A 98 7.11 7.11 -9.89
CA ALA A 98 6.81 6.22 -11.01
C ALA A 98 7.94 5.23 -11.34
N SER A 99 9.21 5.66 -11.22
CA SER A 99 10.39 4.82 -11.51
C SER A 99 10.60 3.63 -10.55
N ARG A 100 9.94 3.66 -9.39
CA ARG A 100 10.07 2.65 -8.33
C ARG A 100 8.74 2.08 -7.86
N ARG A 101 7.63 2.58 -8.41
CA ARG A 101 6.27 2.05 -8.24
C ARG A 101 6.02 1.00 -9.32
N ILE A 102 5.59 -0.18 -8.91
CA ILE A 102 5.19 -1.28 -9.80
C ILE A 102 3.70 -1.52 -9.58
N VAL A 103 2.90 -1.36 -10.63
CA VAL A 103 1.43 -1.50 -10.54
C VAL A 103 1.04 -2.88 -11.05
N LEU A 104 0.41 -3.67 -10.20
CA LEU A 104 -0.13 -4.98 -10.54
C LEU A 104 -1.66 -4.91 -10.45
N ARG A 105 -2.30 -4.60 -11.58
CA ARG A 105 -3.76 -4.44 -11.67
C ARG A 105 -4.44 -5.80 -11.84
N GLY A 106 -5.06 -6.28 -10.77
CA GLY A 106 -5.75 -7.56 -10.74
C GLY A 106 -5.92 -8.11 -9.32
N ARG A 107 -6.68 -9.20 -9.18
CA ARG A 107 -6.70 -9.95 -7.91
C ARG A 107 -5.29 -10.43 -7.60
N THR A 108 -4.88 -10.36 -6.33
CA THR A 108 -3.53 -10.76 -5.90
C THR A 108 -3.12 -12.14 -6.42
N SER A 109 -4.02 -13.12 -6.40
CA SER A 109 -3.77 -14.47 -6.92
C SER A 109 -3.51 -14.54 -8.43
N ALA A 110 -4.00 -13.58 -9.21
CA ALA A 110 -3.82 -13.52 -10.65
C ALA A 110 -2.53 -12.80 -11.07
N VAL A 111 -1.96 -11.97 -10.19
CA VAL A 111 -0.80 -11.11 -10.51
C VAL A 111 0.45 -11.43 -9.69
N ILE A 112 0.38 -12.40 -8.77
CA ILE A 112 1.48 -12.73 -7.85
C ILE A 112 2.77 -13.16 -8.55
N ASP A 113 2.69 -13.69 -9.76
CA ASP A 113 3.85 -14.16 -10.52
C ASP A 113 4.47 -13.08 -11.44
N GLN A 114 3.91 -11.86 -11.45
CA GLN A 114 4.41 -10.71 -12.22
C GLN A 114 5.47 -9.89 -11.46
N ARG A 115 6.11 -10.51 -10.46
CA ARG A 115 6.96 -9.87 -9.45
C ARG A 115 8.42 -9.76 -9.84
#